data_AF-M1ELH6-F1
#
_entry.id   AF-M1ELH6-F1
#
_cell.length_a   1.000
_cell.length_b   1.000
_cell.length_c   1.000
_cell.angle_alpha   90.00
_cell.angle_beta   90.00
_cell.angle_gamma   90.00
#
_symmetry.space_group_name_H-M   'P 1'
#
loop_
_entity.id
_entity.type
_entity.pdbx_description
1 polymer ?
#
loop_
_entity_poly.entity_id
_entity_poly.type
_entity_poly.pdbx_seq_one_letter_code
_entity_poly.pdbx_strand_id
1 'polypeptide(L)'
;MAASAAGLGGGAGPGPEAGDFLARYRQVSNKLKKRFLRKPNVAEAGEQFGQLGRELRAQECLPYAAWCQLAVARCQQALFHGPGEALALTEAA
;
A
#
# COMPACT_ATOMS: atom_id res chain seq x y z
N MET A 1 30.31 3.88 0.90
CA MET A 1 29.11 4.73 1.11
C MET A 1 27.92 4.12 0.38
N ALA A 2 27.18 3.19 1.02
CA ALA A 2 26.03 2.54 0.41
C ALA A 2 24.75 3.35 0.69
N ALA A 3 24.16 3.91 -0.38
CA ALA A 3 22.92 4.66 -0.34
C ALA A 3 21.76 3.74 0.08
N SER A 4 21.20 4.00 1.25
CA SER A 4 20.04 3.27 1.78
C SER A 4 18.77 4.09 1.58
N ALA A 5 17.97 3.60 0.61
CA ALA A 5 16.52 3.51 0.57
C ALA A 5 15.63 4.65 1.14
N ALA A 6 14.84 5.20 0.21
CA ALA A 6 13.42 5.56 0.38
C ALA A 6 13.09 6.79 1.24
N GLY A 7 13.45 7.97 0.74
CA GLY A 7 12.67 9.19 0.96
C GLY A 7 11.63 9.36 -0.16
N LEU A 8 10.42 8.85 0.03
CA LEU A 8 9.28 9.19 -0.83
C LEU A 8 8.41 10.22 -0.11
N GLY A 9 8.38 11.43 -0.67
CA GLY A 9 7.22 12.33 -0.58
C GLY A 9 7.27 13.39 0.52
N GLY A 10 7.89 14.52 0.22
CA GLY A 10 7.48 15.82 0.78
C GLY A 10 6.41 16.46 -0.12
N GLY A 11 5.52 17.23 0.51
CA GLY A 11 4.69 18.25 -0.16
C GLY A 11 3.25 17.86 -0.50
N ALA A 12 2.33 18.76 -0.12
CA ALA A 12 0.90 18.80 -0.46
C ALA A 12 0.02 17.75 0.23
N GLY A 13 -0.40 18.08 1.47
CA GLY A 13 -1.52 17.41 2.13
C GLY A 13 -2.79 17.58 1.31
N PRO A 14 -3.54 16.52 1.02
CA PRO A 14 -4.89 16.68 0.50
C PRO A 14 -5.80 16.95 1.71
N GLY A 15 -7.03 17.44 1.49
CA GLY A 15 -7.94 17.86 2.55
C GLY A 15 -8.17 16.82 3.66
N PRO A 16 -8.92 17.16 4.73
CA PRO A 16 -9.07 16.31 5.93
C PRO A 16 -9.38 14.83 5.63
N GLU A 17 -10.07 14.52 4.53
CA GLU A 17 -10.39 13.15 4.10
C GLU A 17 -9.17 12.33 3.62
N ALA A 18 -8.20 12.95 2.97
CA ALA A 18 -7.01 12.24 2.52
C ALA A 18 -5.93 12.15 3.60
N GLY A 19 -6.00 13.03 4.61
CA GLY A 19 -5.26 12.88 5.86
C GLY A 19 -5.58 11.55 6.55
N ASP A 20 -6.86 11.15 6.54
CA ASP A 20 -7.31 9.88 7.10
C ASP A 20 -6.81 8.67 6.30
N PHE A 21 -6.82 8.74 4.96
CA PHE A 21 -6.24 7.68 4.12
C PHE A 21 -4.74 7.49 4.39
N LEU A 22 -3.96 8.56 4.37
CA LEU A 22 -2.51 8.49 4.61
C LEU A 22 -2.20 7.95 6.01
N ALA A 23 -3.00 8.30 7.02
CA ALA A 23 -2.89 7.74 8.36
C ALA A 23 -3.15 6.22 8.36
N ARG A 24 -4.23 5.75 7.72
CA ARG A 24 -4.53 4.32 7.56
C ARG A 24 -3.41 3.59 6.81
N TYR A 25 -2.96 4.11 5.67
CA TYR A 25 -1.87 3.54 4.87
C TYR A 25 -0.56 3.39 5.67
N ARG A 26 -0.19 4.43 6.43
CA ARG A 26 0.97 4.41 7.33
C ARG A 26 0.81 3.41 8.46
N GLN A 27 -0.39 3.25 9.01
CA GLN A 27 -0.66 2.24 10.04
C GLN A 27 -0.45 0.82 9.49
N VAL A 28 -0.94 0.49 8.29
CA VAL A 28 -0.72 -0.82 7.66
C VAL A 28 0.78 -1.06 7.43
N SER A 29 1.48 -0.06 6.88
CA SER A 29 2.93 -0.14 6.64
C SER A 29 3.75 -0.29 7.94
N ASN A 30 3.35 0.39 9.01
CA ASN A 30 4.00 0.26 10.32
C ASN A 30 3.71 -1.11 10.97
N LYS A 31 2.51 -1.68 10.78
CA LYS A 31 2.21 -3.05 11.22
C LYS A 31 3.13 -4.06 10.53
N LEU A 32 3.35 -3.91 9.22
CA LEU A 32 4.31 -4.74 8.47
C LEU A 32 5.74 -4.59 8.99
N LYS A 33 6.22 -3.35 9.19
CA LYS A 33 7.57 -3.10 9.74
C LYS A 33 7.76 -3.63 11.16
N LYS A 34 6.79 -3.44 12.05
CA LYS A 34 6.88 -3.84 13.47
C LYS A 34 6.71 -5.35 13.67
N ARG A 35 5.97 -6.04 12.81
CA ARG A 35 5.77 -7.50 12.88
C ARG A 35 6.85 -8.30 12.15
N PHE A 36 7.88 -7.65 11.61
CA PHE A 36 9.00 -8.35 10.96
C PHE A 36 9.69 -9.36 11.90
N LEU A 37 9.63 -9.14 13.23
CA LEU A 37 10.18 -10.05 14.24
C LEU A 37 9.28 -11.25 14.60
N ARG A 38 8.00 -11.25 14.20
CA ARG A 38 7.04 -12.34 14.42
C ARG A 38 6.22 -12.51 13.14
N LYS A 39 6.73 -13.32 12.21
CA LYS A 39 6.06 -13.82 10.99
C LYS A 39 5.04 -12.80 10.42
N PRO A 40 5.50 -11.79 9.66
CA PRO A 40 4.62 -10.71 9.22
C PRO A 40 3.42 -11.27 8.45
N ASN A 41 2.20 -10.88 8.84
CA ASN A 41 0.95 -11.24 8.16
C ASN A 41 0.80 -10.40 6.90
N VAL A 42 1.66 -10.66 5.91
CA VAL A 42 1.68 -9.92 4.64
C VAL A 42 0.36 -10.09 3.88
N ALA A 43 -0.35 -11.21 4.08
CA ALA A 43 -1.67 -11.46 3.51
C ALA A 43 -2.72 -10.45 3.99
N GLU A 44 -2.86 -10.27 5.31
CA GLU A 44 -3.81 -9.32 5.90
C GLU A 44 -3.49 -7.86 5.50
N ALA A 45 -2.21 -7.53 5.36
CA ALA A 45 -1.81 -6.20 4.92
C ALA A 45 -2.21 -5.93 3.47
N GLY A 46 -2.05 -6.93 2.59
CA GLY A 46 -2.52 -6.87 1.20
C GLY A 46 -4.03 -6.61 1.13
N GLU A 47 -4.83 -7.30 1.94
CA GLU A 47 -6.28 -7.06 2.01
C GLU A 47 -6.62 -5.64 2.49
N GLN A 48 -5.92 -5.11 3.50
CA GLN A 48 -6.12 -3.75 3.99
C GLN A 48 -5.78 -2.69 2.93
N PHE A 49 -4.70 -2.88 2.16
CA PHE A 49 -4.38 -1.99 1.04
C PHE A 49 -5.42 -2.08 -0.08
N GLY A 50 -5.91 -3.29 -0.39
CA GLY A 50 -6.96 -3.49 -1.40
C GLY A 50 -8.27 -2.81 -1.01
N GLN A 51 -8.66 -2.88 0.26
CA GLN A 51 -9.85 -2.20 0.79
C GLN A 51 -9.72 -0.67 0.65
N LEU A 52 -8.57 -0.11 1.05
CA LEU A 52 -8.29 1.32 0.90
C LEU A 52 -8.30 1.75 -0.58
N GLY A 53 -7.73 0.95 -1.47
CA GLY A 53 -7.74 1.22 -2.91
C GLY A 53 -9.16 1.29 -3.49
N ARG A 54 -10.08 0.45 -3.01
CA ARG A 54 -11.50 0.47 -3.43
C ARG A 54 -12.24 1.70 -2.89
N GLU A 55 -12.01 2.07 -1.64
CA GLU A 55 -12.57 3.31 -1.05
C GLU A 55 -12.10 4.54 -1.82
N LEU A 56 -10.82 4.59 -2.17
CA LEU A 56 -10.24 5.67 -2.96
C LEU A 56 -10.78 5.71 -4.40
N ARG A 57 -10.99 4.55 -5.04
CA ARG A 57 -11.68 4.50 -6.35
C ARG A 57 -13.10 5.06 -6.27
N ALA A 58 -13.84 4.75 -5.20
CA ALA A 58 -15.19 5.27 -4.99
C ALA A 58 -15.22 6.79 -4.75
N GLN A 59 -14.14 7.35 -4.18
CA GLN A 59 -13.92 8.79 -4.02
C GLN A 59 -13.29 9.45 -5.27
N GLU A 60 -13.18 8.73 -6.39
CA GLU A 60 -12.58 9.19 -7.65
C GLU A 60 -11.10 9.65 -7.54
N CYS A 61 -10.40 9.28 -6.47
CA CYS A 61 -8.97 9.58 -6.33
C CYS A 61 -8.11 8.45 -6.93
N LEU A 62 -8.19 8.35 -8.26
CA LEU A 62 -7.47 7.39 -9.10
C LEU A 62 -5.97 7.24 -8.81
N PRO A 63 -5.16 8.32 -8.63
CA PRO A 63 -3.72 8.15 -8.39
C PRO A 63 -3.42 7.47 -7.05
N TYR A 64 -4.22 7.73 -6.01
CA TYR A 64 -4.03 7.08 -4.71
C TYR A 64 -4.52 5.64 -4.72
N ALA A 65 -5.59 5.35 -5.47
CA ALA A 65 -6.06 3.99 -5.68
C ALA A 65 -5.00 3.11 -6.37
N ALA A 66 -4.38 3.62 -7.44
CA ALA A 66 -3.26 2.96 -8.12
C ALA A 66 -2.07 2.73 -7.17
N TRP A 67 -1.78 3.72 -6.31
CA TRP A 67 -0.71 3.60 -5.32
C TRP A 67 -0.98 2.51 -4.27
N CYS A 68 -2.24 2.32 -3.87
CA CYS A 68 -2.65 1.21 -3.02
C CYS A 68 -2.47 -0.14 -3.72
N GLN A 69 -2.83 -0.23 -5.00
CA GLN A 69 -2.70 -1.47 -5.77
C GLN A 69 -1.24 -1.89 -5.94
N LEU A 70 -0.33 -0.93 -6.11
CA LEU A 70 1.12 -1.20 -6.07
C LEU A 70 1.57 -1.78 -4.72
N ALA A 71 0.99 -1.32 -3.60
CA ALA A 71 1.28 -1.90 -2.29
C ALA A 71 0.73 -3.33 -2.15
N VAL A 72 -0.43 -3.63 -2.74
CA VAL A 72 -1.01 -4.99 -2.81
C VAL A 72 -0.10 -5.92 -3.60
N ALA A 73 0.35 -5.51 -4.79
CA ALA A 73 1.27 -6.28 -5.62
C ALA A 73 2.56 -6.63 -4.86
N ARG A 74 3.14 -5.67 -4.13
CA ARG A 74 4.32 -5.90 -3.29
C ARG A 74 4.08 -6.88 -2.15
N CYS A 75 2.87 -6.88 -1.56
CA CYS A 75 2.49 -7.86 -0.54
C CYS A 75 2.39 -9.26 -1.14
N GLN A 76 1.77 -9.40 -2.32
CA GLN A 76 1.64 -10.68 -3.02
C GLN A 76 2.98 -11.21 -3.52
N GLN A 77 3.88 -10.34 -3.98
CA GLN A 77 5.25 -10.69 -4.33
C GLN A 77 6.00 -11.28 -3.12
N ALA A 78 5.87 -10.67 -1.94
CA ALA A 78 6.47 -11.18 -0.70
C ALA A 78 5.84 -12.50 -0.20
N LEU A 79 4.63 -12.82 -0.65
CA LEU A 79 3.95 -14.11 -0.42
C LEU A 79 4.21 -15.13 -1.54
N PHE A 80 5.00 -14.78 -2.56
CA PHE A 80 5.23 -15.59 -3.77
C PHE A 80 3.93 -15.97 -4.51
N HIS A 81 2.94 -15.08 -4.50
CA HIS A 81 1.64 -15.28 -5.14
C HIS A 81 1.60 -14.64 -6.54
N GLY A 82 2.33 -15.22 -7.49
CA GLY A 82 2.57 -14.66 -8.83
C GLY A 82 1.33 -14.22 -9.62
N PRO A 83 0.25 -15.03 -9.71
CA PRO A 83 -0.99 -14.61 -10.39
C PRO A 83 -1.66 -13.42 -9.71
N GLY A 84 -1.57 -13.34 -8.39
CA GLY A 84 -2.12 -12.23 -7.63
C GLY A 84 -1.37 -10.94 -7.94
N GLU A 85 -0.03 -11.00 -7.91
CA GLU A 85 0.84 -9.86 -8.19
C GLU A 85 0.55 -9.27 -9.58
N ALA A 86 0.42 -10.12 -10.61
CA ALA A 86 0.10 -9.68 -11.96
C ALA A 86 -1.26 -8.94 -12.02
N LEU A 87 -2.29 -9.48 -11.35
CA LEU A 87 -3.60 -8.83 -11.29
C LEU A 87 -3.54 -7.47 -10.60
N ALA A 88 -2.86 -7.37 -9.46
CA ALA A 88 -2.72 -6.11 -8.73
C ALA A 88 -1.92 -5.07 -9.53
N LEU A 89 -0.91 -5.50 -10.32
CA LEU A 89 -0.17 -4.61 -11.22
C LEU A 89 -1.03 -4.12 -12.39
N THR A 90 -1.87 -4.99 -12.98
CA THR A 90 -2.81 -4.56 -14.03
C THR A 90 -3.88 -3.62 -13.51
N GLU A 91 -4.27 -3.73 -12.25
CA GLU A 91 -5.22 -2.83 -11.60
C GLU A 91 -4.60 -1.47 -11.22
N ALA A 92 -3.27 -1.39 -11.13
CA ALA A 92 -2.54 -0.16 -10.84
C ALA A 92 -2.17 0.64 -12.10
N ALA A 93 -2.23 0.02 -13.28
CA ALA A 93 -1.95 0.61 -14.59
C ALA A 93 -3.20 1.29 -15.18
#